data_AF-A0A3N6ZKF0-F1
#
_entry.id   AF-A0A3N6ZKF0-F1
#
_cell.length_a   1.000
_cell.length_b   1.000
_cell.length_c   1.000
_cell.angle_alpha   90.00
_cell.angle_beta   90.00
_cell.angle_gamma   90.00
#
_symmetry.space_group_name_H-M   'P 1'
#
loop_
_entity.id
_entity.type
_entity.pdbx_description
1 polymer ?
#
loop_
_entity_poly.entity_id
_entity_poly.type
_entity_poly.pdbx_seq_one_letter_code
_entity_poly.pdbx_strand_id
1 'polypeptide(L)' 'MSGQGPSFGGMTVNERLSAAGLLDQFDSAINEGVRERAIELLQQVAMNEVAAATTVDTILGNPTRYGYADPDEDA' A
#
# COMPACT_ATOMS: atom_id res chain seq x y z
N MET A 1 29.21 2.68 -7.97
CA MET A 1 28.04 3.58 -8.02
C MET A 1 27.10 3.17 -6.90
N SER A 2 27.06 3.93 -5.81
CA SER A 2 26.21 3.61 -4.67
C SER A 2 24.79 4.06 -4.98
N GLY A 3 23.98 3.17 -5.56
CA GLY A 3 22.55 3.38 -5.73
C GLY A 3 21.84 3.20 -4.39
N GLN A 4 22.05 4.14 -3.46
CA GLN A 4 21.25 4.19 -2.24
C GLN A 4 19.91 4.82 -2.65
N GLY A 5 18.97 3.98 -3.11
CA GLY A 5 17.57 4.34 -3.10
C GLY A 5 17.17 4.78 -1.67
N PRO A 6 16.04 5.50 -1.50
CA PRO A 6 15.62 5.97 -0.19
C PRO A 6 15.70 4.84 0.86
N SER A 7 16.49 5.07 1.91
CA SER A 7 16.66 4.12 3.01
C SER A 7 15.39 4.12 3.85
N PHE A 8 14.45 3.23 3.52
CA PHE A 8 13.21 3.02 4.27
C PHE A 8 13.37 2.24 5.59
N GLY A 9 14.62 2.11 6.08
CA GLY A 9 14.94 1.37 7.29
C GLY A 9 14.29 2.02 8.51
N GLY A 10 13.53 1.23 9.29
CA GLY A 10 12.84 1.70 10.50
C GLY A 10 11.49 2.38 10.24
N MET A 11 11.09 2.62 8.99
CA MET A 11 9.78 3.17 8.64
C MET A 11 8.73 2.06 8.50
N THR A 12 7.53 2.34 9.01
CA THR A 12 6.29 1.63 8.69
C THR A 12 5.92 1.81 7.22
N VAL A 13 5.02 0.97 6.70
CA VAL A 13 4.59 1.03 5.29
C VAL A 13 4.00 2.39 4.93
N ASN A 14 3.11 2.93 5.77
CA ASN A 14 2.48 4.24 5.54
C ASN A 14 3.51 5.37 5.53
N GLU A 15 4.51 5.34 6.41
CA GLU A 15 5.59 6.34 6.41
C GLU A 15 6.39 6.30 5.10
N ARG A 16 6.65 5.11 4.55
CA ARG A 16 7.33 4.99 3.26
C ARG A 16 6.48 5.51 2.10
N LEU A 17 5.19 5.15 2.08
CA LEU A 17 4.24 5.63 1.09
C LEU A 17 4.10 7.16 1.15
N SER A 18 4.02 7.72 2.35
CA SER A 18 3.99 9.17 2.57
C SER A 18 5.28 9.85 2.08
N ALA A 19 6.46 9.32 2.46
CA ALA A 19 7.75 9.86 2.02
C ALA A 19 7.95 9.77 0.49
N ALA A 20 7.32 8.79 -0.17
CA ALA A 20 7.34 8.62 -1.61
C ALA A 20 6.25 9.41 -2.35
N GLY A 21 5.32 10.09 -1.64
CA GLY A 21 4.17 10.77 -2.26
C GLY A 21 3.16 9.80 -2.90
N LEU A 22 3.12 8.55 -2.43
CA LEU A 22 2.27 7.48 -2.95
C LEU A 22 1.09 7.17 -2.02
N LEU A 23 1.00 7.78 -0.84
CA LEU A 23 -0.02 7.47 0.16
C LEU A 23 -1.44 7.70 -0.37
N ASP A 24 -1.73 8.87 -0.95
CA ASP A 24 -3.06 9.16 -1.51
C ASP A 24 -3.44 8.21 -2.65
N GLN A 25 -2.47 7.81 -3.48
CA GLN A 25 -2.70 6.84 -4.56
C GLN A 25 -2.98 5.45 -4.02
N PHE A 26 -2.31 5.06 -2.93
CA PHE A 26 -2.55 3.79 -2.26
C PHE A 26 -3.93 3.78 -1.62
N ASP A 27 -4.31 4.85 -0.94
CA ASP A 27 -5.62 4.98 -0.32
C ASP A 27 -6.75 4.92 -1.36
N SER A 28 -6.60 5.59 -2.50
CA SER A 28 -7.56 5.50 -3.62
C SER A 28 -7.67 4.06 -4.12
N ALA A 29 -6.54 3.38 -4.35
CA ALA A 29 -6.53 2.01 -4.86
C ALA A 29 -7.20 1.02 -3.89
N ILE A 30 -7.06 1.21 -2.57
CA ILE A 30 -7.75 0.39 -1.58
C ILE A 30 -9.25 0.67 -1.57
N ASN A 31 -9.67 1.94 -1.56
CA ASN A 31 -11.10 2.30 -1.58
C ASN A 31 -11.81 1.84 -2.87
N GLU A 32 -11.10 1.82 -4.00
CA GLU A 32 -11.62 1.34 -5.28
C GLU A 32 -11.50 -0.19 -5.45
N GLY A 33 -10.91 -0.91 -4.48
CA GLY A 33 -10.70 -2.35 -4.56
C GLY A 33 -9.68 -2.79 -5.63
N VAL A 34 -8.85 -1.87 -6.13
CA VAL A 34 -7.88 -2.13 -7.22
C VAL A 34 -6.61 -2.77 -6.66
N ARG A 35 -6.72 -4.06 -6.33
CA ARG A 35 -5.65 -4.86 -5.72
C ARG A 35 -4.30 -4.74 -6.42
N GLU A 36 -4.26 -4.95 -7.74
CA GLU A 36 -3.01 -4.93 -8.51
C GLU A 36 -2.29 -3.58 -8.38
N ARG A 37 -3.06 -2.49 -8.44
CA ARG A 37 -2.51 -1.13 -8.30
C ARG A 37 -1.94 -0.89 -6.91
N ALA A 38 -2.62 -1.34 -5.86
CA ALA A 38 -2.13 -1.22 -4.49
C ALA A 38 -0.80 -2.00 -4.29
N ILE A 39 -0.65 -3.18 -4.91
CA ILE A 39 0.58 -3.97 -4.86
C ILE A 39 1.73 -3.25 -5.59
N GLU A 40 1.47 -2.70 -6.78
CA GLU A 40 2.47 -1.91 -7.52
C GLU A 40 3.01 -0.73 -6.70
N LEU A 41 2.14 -0.03 -5.97
CA LEU A 41 2.51 1.09 -5.11
C LEU A 41 3.38 0.65 -3.93
N LEU A 42 3.08 -0.50 -3.31
CA LEU A 42 3.91 -1.06 -2.25
C LEU A 42 5.29 -1.51 -2.74
N GLN A 43 5.38 -2.03 -3.96
CA GLN A 43 6.67 -2.41 -4.56
C GLN A 43 7.58 -1.19 -4.77
N GLN A 44 7.02 -0.01 -5.05
CA GLN A 44 7.79 1.23 -5.19
C GLN A 44 8.44 1.69 -3.87
N VAL A 45 7.91 1.26 -2.72
CA VAL A 45 8.47 1.55 -1.38
C VAL A 45 9.29 0.38 -0.82
N ALA A 46 9.95 -0.35 -1.71
CA ALA A 46 10.85 -1.47 -1.42
C ALA A 46 10.20 -2.63 -0.65
N MET A 47 8.89 -2.83 -0.83
CA MET A 47 8.23 -4.06 -0.38
C MET A 47 8.33 -5.12 -1.48
N ASN A 48 8.65 -6.37 -1.11
CA ASN A 48 8.64 -7.46 -2.09
C ASN A 48 7.20 -7.83 -2.47
N GLU A 49 7.03 -8.45 -3.64
CA GLU A 49 5.73 -8.82 -4.20
C GLU A 49 4.85 -9.63 -3.22
N VAL A 50 5.42 -10.64 -2.57
CA VAL A 50 4.68 -11.52 -1.64
C VAL A 50 4.16 -10.74 -0.42
N ALA A 51 5.01 -9.88 0.16
CA ALA A 51 4.64 -9.04 1.29
C ALA A 51 3.62 -7.95 0.89
N ALA A 52 3.77 -7.38 -0.31
CA ALA A 52 2.84 -6.41 -0.85
C ALA A 52 1.46 -7.03 -1.08
N ALA A 53 1.40 -8.18 -1.76
CA ALA A 53 0.18 -8.95 -1.97
C ALA A 53 -0.50 -9.29 -0.65
N THR A 54 0.23 -9.87 0.31
CA THR A 54 -0.31 -10.24 1.62
C THR A 54 -0.87 -9.03 2.37
N THR A 55 -0.19 -7.88 2.31
CA THR A 55 -0.62 -6.64 2.94
C THR A 55 -1.93 -6.15 2.33
N VAL A 56 -2.00 -6.08 1.00
CA VAL A 56 -3.19 -5.63 0.28
C VAL A 56 -4.36 -6.59 0.52
N ASP A 57 -4.14 -7.90 0.44
CA ASP A 57 -5.18 -8.91 0.70
C ASP A 57 -5.72 -8.81 2.14
N THR A 58 -4.84 -8.53 3.11
CA THR A 58 -5.26 -8.34 4.50
C THR A 58 -6.11 -7.08 4.67
N ILE A 59 -5.75 -5.98 3.99
CA ILE A 59 -6.51 -4.73 4.04
C ILE A 59 -7.86 -4.90 3.34
N LEU A 60 -7.88 -5.43 2.12
CA LEU A 60 -9.12 -5.65 1.36
C LEU A 60 -10.05 -6.68 2.02
N GLY A 61 -9.52 -7.62 2.79
CA GLY A 61 -10.34 -8.56 3.56
C GLY A 61 -11.01 -7.94 4.79
N ASN A 62 -10.55 -6.77 5.26
CA ASN A 62 -11.19 -6.02 6.35
C ASN A 62 -10.80 -4.51 6.31
N PRO A 63 -11.26 -3.76 5.31
CA PRO A 63 -10.81 -2.39 5.06
C PRO A 63 -11.14 -1.44 6.23
N THR A 64 -12.29 -1.63 6.86
CA THR A 64 -12.74 -0.83 8.01
C THR A 64 -11.81 -0.94 9.23
N ARG A 65 -11.18 -2.10 9.45
CA ARG A 65 -10.15 -2.27 10.49
C ARG A 65 -8.92 -1.37 10.26
N TYR A 66 -8.65 -1.01 9.01
CA TYR A 66 -7.52 -0.19 8.59
C TYR A 66 -7.92 1.26 8.27
N GLY A 67 -9.19 1.64 8.50
CA GLY A 67 -9.68 3.00 8.29
C GLY A 67 -10.14 3.31 6.86
N TYR A 68 -10.28 2.29 6.01
CA TYR A 68 -10.83 2.40 4.66
C TYR A 68 -12.33 2.12 4.66
N ALA A 69 -13.05 2.68 3.68
CA ALA A 69 -14.42 2.28 3.41
C ALA A 69 -14.44 0.84 2.89
N ASP A 70 -15.52 0.11 3.17
CA ASP A 70 -15.72 -1.20 2.58
C ASP A 70 -16.14 -1.02 1.10
N PRO A 71 -15.36 -1.51 0.13
CA PRO A 71 -15.64 -1.29 -1.28
C PRO A 71 -16.89 -2.05 -1.76
N ASP A 72 -17.37 -3.05 -1.00
CA ASP A 72 -18.54 -3.86 -1.33
C ASP A 72 -19.82 -3.39 -0.61
N GLU A 73 -19.74 -2.51 0.40
CA GLU A 73 -20.94 -2.00 1.10
C GLU A 73 -21.73 -0.94 0.29
N ASP A 74 -21.15 -0.39 -0.78
CA ASP A 74 -21.76 0.63 -1.66
C ASP A 74 -22.01 0.15 -3.12
N ALA A 75 -21.86 -1.16 -3.41
CA ALA A 75 -22.02 -1.74 -4.76
C ALA A 75 -23.45 -2.24 -5.10
#